data_AF-A0A376W666-F1
#
_entry.id   AF-A0A376W666-F1
#
_cell.length_a   1.000
_cell.length_b   1.000
_cell.length_c   1.000
_cell.angle_alpha   90.00
_cell.angle_beta   90.00
_cell.angle_gamma   90.00
#
_symmetry.space_group_name_H-M   'P 1'
#
loop_
_entity.id
_entity.type
_entity.pdbx_description
1 polymer ?
#
loop_
_entity_poly.entity_id
_entity_poly.type
_entity_poly.pdbx_seq_one_letter_code
_entity_poly.pdbx_strand_id
1 'polypeptide(L)'
;MVRWHLTGHRETVAHRFFAWDAVKKQWVLVAVLNGYAGEKGKTNWFTVIPAGDVNNTIKQDSSGTVVPAVAGGDIVWNYNKGSGEGTLSQDGKVWKMNGFRGGSLNDGKDITFGGKGTVVLKNDVVQGAGSLTFNGDYTVRPEGNQTWVGGGIIVNDGHRVDWMVNGLAGDALHKTGKGTLVVAGSGENPGTLNTGGRNGYSGTEG
;
A
#
# COMPACT_ATOMS: atom_id res chain seq x y z
N MET A 1 -19.03 26.41 26.23
CA MET A 1 -20.08 25.57 25.60
C MET A 1 -20.19 26.00 24.14
N VAL A 2 -19.64 25.21 23.21
CA VAL A 2 -19.69 25.53 21.77
C VAL A 2 -20.76 24.65 21.14
N ARG A 3 -21.77 25.30 20.54
CA ARG A 3 -22.91 24.66 19.88
C ARG A 3 -22.63 24.66 18.38
N TRP A 4 -22.38 23.51 17.78
CA TRP A 4 -22.30 23.39 16.32
C TRP A 4 -23.66 23.00 15.76
N HIS A 5 -24.21 23.82 14.86
CA HIS A 5 -25.31 23.42 13.98
C HIS A 5 -24.68 22.86 12.70
N LEU A 6 -24.88 21.56 12.46
CA LEU A 6 -24.61 20.92 11.18
C LEU A 6 -25.95 20.59 10.54
N THR A 7 -26.39 21.40 9.57
CA THR A 7 -27.51 21.09 8.68
C THR A 7 -26.98 20.30 7.49
N GLY A 8 -27.38 19.03 7.38
CA GLY A 8 -27.11 18.20 6.20
C GLY A 8 -28.12 18.50 5.09
N HIS A 9 -27.65 18.77 3.88
CA HIS A 9 -28.48 18.89 2.67
C HIS A 9 -28.30 17.66 1.77
N ARG A 10 -29.29 17.41 0.90
CA ARG A 10 -29.37 16.27 -0.03
C ARG A 10 -28.17 16.20 -0.97
N GLU A 11 -27.15 15.46 -0.57
CA GLU A 11 -26.36 14.57 -1.43
C GLU A 11 -25.97 13.36 -0.56
N THR A 12 -26.07 12.13 -1.09
CA THR A 12 -25.70 10.88 -0.40
C THR A 12 -24.18 10.77 -0.26
N VAL A 13 -23.56 11.73 0.40
CA VAL A 13 -22.14 11.74 0.71
C VAL A 13 -21.99 11.18 2.13
N ALA A 14 -21.13 10.18 2.30
CA ALA A 14 -20.78 9.68 3.62
C ALA A 14 -20.09 10.79 4.42
N HIS A 15 -20.86 11.55 5.20
CA HIS A 15 -20.31 12.62 6.03
C HIS A 15 -19.55 12.01 7.21
N ARG A 16 -18.28 12.41 7.35
CA ARG A 16 -17.36 11.93 8.39
C ARG A 16 -17.56 12.72 9.68
N PHE A 17 -17.76 12.03 10.80
CA PHE A 17 -17.86 12.63 12.12
C PHE A 17 -16.55 12.46 12.89
N PHE A 18 -15.88 13.58 13.18
CA PHE A 18 -14.64 13.64 13.93
C PHE A 18 -14.89 14.12 15.36
N ALA A 19 -14.16 13.57 16.33
CA ALA A 19 -14.14 14.04 17.71
C ALA A 19 -12.69 14.28 18.17
N TRP A 20 -12.49 15.21 19.08
CA TRP A 20 -11.21 15.39 19.77
C TRP A 20 -11.08 14.36 20.89
N ASP A 21 -10.11 13.45 20.77
CA ASP A 21 -9.72 12.54 21.84
C ASP A 21 -8.78 13.28 22.81
N ALA A 22 -9.30 13.67 23.97
CA ALA A 22 -8.54 14.42 24.97
C ALA A 22 -7.41 13.60 25.63
N VAL A 23 -7.49 12.27 25.60
CA VAL A 23 -6.44 11.38 26.14
C VAL A 23 -5.28 11.29 25.15
N LYS A 24 -5.59 11.05 23.87
CA LYS A 24 -4.57 10.97 22.81
C LYS A 24 -4.13 12.33 22.29
N LYS A 25 -4.83 13.40 22.68
CA LYS A 25 -4.61 14.80 22.23
C LYS A 25 -4.61 14.92 20.71
N GLN A 26 -5.59 14.30 20.04
CA GLN A 26 -5.72 14.33 18.58
C GLN A 26 -7.17 14.21 18.11
N TRP A 27 -7.45 14.67 16.88
CA TRP A 27 -8.72 14.41 16.21
C TRP A 27 -8.79 12.95 15.73
N VAL A 28 -9.92 12.30 15.97
CA VAL A 28 -10.19 10.90 15.55
C VAL A 28 -11.48 10.83 14.75
N LEU A 29 -11.52 9.98 13.72
CA LEU A 29 -12.75 9.63 13.00
C LEU A 29 -13.55 8.64 13.87
N VAL A 30 -14.77 9.01 14.23
CA VAL A 30 -15.61 8.22 15.16
C VAL A 30 -16.74 7.50 14.45
N ALA A 31 -17.37 8.15 13.47
CA ALA A 31 -18.55 7.61 12.81
C ALA A 31 -18.77 8.19 11.41
N VAL A 32 -19.64 7.56 10.63
CA VAL A 32 -20.15 8.07 9.35
C VAL A 32 -21.65 8.29 9.44
N LEU A 33 -22.15 9.38 8.83
CA LEU A 33 -23.59 9.66 8.78
C LEU A 33 -24.29 8.54 7.99
N ASN A 34 -25.33 7.93 8.58
CA ASN A 34 -26.13 6.91 7.90
C ASN A 34 -27.62 7.28 7.76
N GLY A 35 -28.08 8.34 8.44
CA GLY A 35 -29.43 8.83 8.29
C GLY A 35 -29.67 10.17 8.99
N TYR A 36 -30.78 10.82 8.67
CA TYR A 36 -31.24 12.02 9.35
C TYR A 36 -32.77 12.11 9.33
N ALA A 37 -33.35 12.85 10.28
CA ALA A 37 -34.80 12.94 10.48
C ALA A 37 -35.51 13.90 9.51
N GLY A 38 -35.01 14.07 8.28
CA GLY A 38 -35.50 15.01 7.29
C GLY A 38 -35.05 16.45 7.51
N GLU A 39 -35.30 17.33 6.54
CA GLU A 39 -34.76 18.72 6.52
C GLU A 39 -35.22 19.58 7.72
N LYS A 40 -36.42 19.31 8.24
CA LYS A 40 -36.96 19.95 9.44
C LYS A 40 -36.70 19.14 10.72
N GLY A 41 -36.02 18.00 10.59
CA GLY A 41 -35.64 17.12 11.68
C GLY A 41 -34.50 17.68 12.51
N LYS A 42 -34.43 17.28 13.78
CA LYS A 42 -33.38 17.71 14.73
C LYS A 42 -32.38 16.62 15.07
N THR A 43 -32.44 15.49 14.37
CA THR A 43 -31.69 14.28 14.70
C THR A 43 -30.96 13.75 13.47
N ASN A 44 -29.69 13.39 13.67
CA ASN A 44 -28.85 12.66 12.73
C ASN A 44 -28.44 11.34 13.38
N TRP A 45 -28.41 10.27 12.58
CA TRP A 45 -27.91 8.97 12.99
C TRP A 45 -26.57 8.71 12.33
N PHE A 46 -25.67 8.10 13.09
CA PHE A 46 -24.33 7.78 12.66
C PHE A 46 -24.03 6.31 12.93
N THR A 47 -23.34 5.66 11.99
CA THR A 47 -22.71 4.36 12.21
C THR A 47 -21.32 4.59 12.77
N VAL A 48 -21.10 4.19 14.04
CA VAL A 48 -19.76 4.21 14.66
C VAL A 48 -18.83 3.31 13.85
N ILE A 49 -17.59 3.75 13.64
CA ILE A 49 -16.60 2.98 12.88
C ILE A 49 -16.40 1.60 13.57
N PRO A 50 -16.74 0.49 12.90
CA PRO A 50 -16.53 -0.84 13.45
C PRO A 50 -15.05 -1.20 13.28
N ALA A 51 -14.20 -0.76 14.22
CA ALA A 51 -12.75 -0.94 14.12
C ALA A 51 -12.33 -2.42 13.94
N GLY A 52 -13.09 -3.37 14.50
CA GLY A 52 -12.88 -4.79 14.28
C GLY A 52 -13.01 -5.19 12.81
N ASP A 53 -14.09 -4.78 12.15
CA ASP A 53 -14.35 -5.10 10.74
C ASP A 53 -13.33 -4.42 9.83
N VAL A 54 -13.01 -3.15 10.08
CA VAL A 54 -11.96 -2.42 9.35
C VAL A 54 -10.63 -3.18 9.43
N ASN A 55 -10.22 -3.60 10.63
CA ASN A 55 -9.00 -4.36 10.81
C ASN A 55 -9.05 -5.74 10.15
N ASN A 56 -10.22 -6.37 10.11
CA ASN A 56 -10.40 -7.66 9.44
C ASN A 56 -10.27 -7.52 7.92
N THR A 57 -10.84 -6.46 7.32
CA THR A 57 -10.66 -6.15 5.89
C THR A 57 -9.18 -5.95 5.56
N ILE A 58 -8.46 -5.11 6.33
CA ILE A 58 -7.03 -4.88 6.14
C ILE A 58 -6.23 -6.20 6.20
N LYS A 59 -6.58 -7.10 7.13
CA LYS A 59 -5.91 -8.41 7.24
C LYS A 59 -6.21 -9.33 6.05
N GLN A 60 -7.44 -9.30 5.53
CA GLN A 60 -7.85 -10.09 4.36
C GLN A 60 -7.16 -9.65 3.06
N ASP A 61 -6.61 -8.43 3.04
CA ASP A 61 -5.87 -7.90 1.90
C ASP A 61 -4.37 -8.22 1.93
N SER A 62 -3.87 -8.89 2.97
CA SER A 62 -2.45 -9.24 3.08
C SER A 62 -2.12 -10.68 2.65
N SER A 63 -1.05 -10.84 1.87
CA SER A 63 -0.35 -12.12 1.64
C SER A 63 0.61 -12.50 2.78
N GLY A 64 0.73 -11.66 3.81
CA GLY A 64 1.58 -11.88 4.98
C GLY A 64 2.94 -11.20 4.90
N THR A 65 3.87 -11.69 5.73
CA THR A 65 5.21 -11.09 5.88
C THR A 65 6.32 -11.99 5.34
N VAL A 66 7.12 -11.44 4.44
CA VAL A 66 8.36 -12.02 3.92
C VAL A 66 9.50 -11.66 4.87
N VAL A 67 10.09 -12.66 5.52
CA VAL A 67 11.24 -12.49 6.43
C VAL A 67 12.37 -13.40 5.96
N PRO A 68 13.41 -12.85 5.31
CA PRO A 68 14.51 -13.61 4.77
C PRO A 68 15.38 -14.23 5.86
N ALA A 69 16.06 -15.32 5.51
CA ALA A 69 17.17 -15.84 6.30
C ALA A 69 18.42 -14.97 6.10
N VAL A 70 19.19 -14.74 7.17
CA VAL A 70 20.36 -13.83 7.16
C VAL A 70 21.43 -14.24 6.13
N ALA A 71 21.57 -15.54 5.86
CA ALA A 71 22.52 -16.09 4.90
C ALA A 71 21.83 -16.79 3.70
N GLY A 72 20.56 -16.49 3.44
CA GLY A 72 19.73 -17.21 2.46
C GLY A 72 19.93 -16.81 0.99
N GLY A 73 20.82 -15.87 0.69
CA GLY A 73 20.99 -15.31 -0.66
C GLY A 73 19.85 -14.39 -1.07
N ASP A 74 19.58 -14.29 -2.38
CA ASP A 74 18.52 -13.43 -2.92
C ASP A 74 17.13 -14.09 -2.78
N ILE A 75 16.10 -13.28 -2.49
CA ILE A 75 14.71 -13.67 -2.60
C ILE A 75 14.32 -13.65 -4.09
N VAL A 76 13.90 -14.79 -4.61
CA VAL A 76 13.46 -14.93 -6.00
C VAL A 76 11.96 -14.70 -6.08
N TRP A 77 11.54 -13.70 -6.87
CA TRP A 77 10.13 -13.38 -7.09
C TRP A 77 9.68 -13.86 -8.49
N ASN A 78 8.87 -14.91 -8.51
CA ASN A 78 8.22 -15.43 -9.71
C ASN A 78 6.76 -15.00 -9.75
N TYR A 79 6.24 -14.73 -10.95
CA TYR A 79 4.84 -14.34 -11.15
C TYR A 79 4.31 -14.84 -12.49
N ASN A 80 3.09 -15.37 -12.48
CA ASN A 80 2.35 -15.78 -13.66
C ASN A 80 1.21 -14.79 -13.92
N LYS A 81 1.36 -13.98 -14.97
CA LYS A 81 0.36 -12.97 -15.37
C LYS A 81 -0.99 -13.57 -15.78
N GLY A 82 -1.01 -14.81 -16.28
CA GLY A 82 -2.24 -15.48 -16.69
C GLY A 82 -3.11 -15.92 -15.51
N SER A 83 -2.49 -16.46 -14.46
CA SER A 83 -3.21 -16.88 -13.24
C SER A 83 -3.28 -15.80 -12.16
N GLY A 84 -2.48 -14.73 -12.25
CA GLY A 84 -2.35 -13.73 -11.20
C GLY A 84 -1.68 -14.26 -9.92
N GLU A 85 -0.94 -15.36 -10.01
CA GLU A 85 -0.27 -15.99 -8.87
C GLU A 85 1.24 -15.82 -8.96
N GLY A 86 1.86 -15.64 -7.81
CA GLY A 86 3.31 -15.57 -7.69
C GLY A 86 3.82 -16.19 -6.40
N THR A 87 5.14 -16.31 -6.34
CA THR A 87 5.86 -16.74 -5.15
C THR A 87 7.09 -15.88 -4.95
N LEU A 88 7.39 -15.60 -3.68
CA LEU A 88 8.70 -15.17 -3.25
C LEU A 88 9.36 -16.38 -2.58
N SER A 89 10.59 -16.71 -2.93
CA SER A 89 11.28 -17.85 -2.34
C SER A 89 12.74 -17.55 -2.02
N GLN A 90 13.22 -18.11 -0.91
CA GLN A 90 14.61 -17.99 -0.47
C GLN A 90 14.93 -19.16 0.45
N ASP A 91 16.04 -19.86 0.21
CA ASP A 91 16.56 -20.89 1.12
C ASP A 91 15.49 -21.90 1.59
N GLY A 92 14.71 -22.43 0.65
CA GLY A 92 13.61 -23.38 0.91
C GLY A 92 12.34 -22.78 1.49
N LYS A 93 12.34 -21.51 1.95
CA LYS A 93 11.11 -20.79 2.32
C LYS A 93 10.39 -20.31 1.08
N VAL A 94 9.05 -20.39 1.12
CA VAL A 94 8.17 -19.93 0.04
C VAL A 94 7.02 -19.12 0.64
N TRP A 95 6.84 -17.90 0.16
CA TRP A 95 5.72 -17.03 0.45
C TRP A 95 4.87 -16.89 -0.81
N LYS A 96 3.56 -17.08 -0.67
CA LYS A 96 2.61 -16.89 -1.78
C LYS A 96 2.35 -15.41 -1.98
N MET A 97 2.10 -15.04 -3.23
CA MET A 97 1.73 -13.70 -3.66
C MET A 97 0.54 -13.79 -4.61
N ASN A 98 -0.39 -12.86 -4.48
CA ASN A 98 -1.52 -12.72 -5.38
C ASN A 98 -1.47 -11.33 -6.02
N GLY A 99 -1.58 -11.29 -7.34
CA GLY A 99 -1.60 -10.09 -8.15
C GLY A 99 -2.93 -9.91 -8.88
N PHE A 100 -2.90 -9.12 -9.93
CA PHE A 100 -4.06 -8.88 -10.79
C PHE A 100 -4.52 -10.16 -11.48
N ARG A 101 -5.82 -10.45 -11.38
CA ARG A 101 -6.42 -11.65 -11.95
C ARG A 101 -7.80 -11.32 -12.51
N GLY A 102 -8.08 -11.82 -13.72
CA GLY A 102 -9.44 -11.82 -14.29
C GLY A 102 -10.10 -10.43 -14.41
N GLY A 103 -9.34 -9.33 -14.49
CA GLY A 103 -9.89 -7.97 -14.51
C GLY A 103 -10.05 -7.33 -13.13
N SER A 104 -9.79 -8.05 -12.05
CA SER A 104 -9.92 -7.59 -10.67
C SER A 104 -8.60 -7.07 -10.13
N LEU A 105 -8.55 -5.78 -9.77
CA LEU A 105 -7.45 -5.20 -8.99
C LEU A 105 -7.45 -5.73 -7.55
N ASN A 106 -8.61 -6.05 -7.00
CA ASN A 106 -8.81 -6.47 -5.61
C ASN A 106 -8.31 -7.90 -5.32
N ASP A 107 -8.03 -8.67 -6.36
CA ASP A 107 -7.39 -9.99 -6.23
C ASP A 107 -5.92 -9.85 -5.83
N GLY A 108 -5.34 -8.68 -6.10
CA GLY A 108 -4.02 -8.25 -5.65
C GLY A 108 -3.96 -8.09 -4.14
N LYS A 109 -2.89 -8.61 -3.53
CA LYS A 109 -2.71 -8.59 -2.07
C LYS A 109 -1.42 -7.90 -1.65
N ASP A 110 -1.46 -7.29 -0.47
CA ASP A 110 -0.34 -6.58 0.14
C ASP A 110 0.75 -7.55 0.60
N ILE A 111 2.00 -7.17 0.40
CA ILE A 111 3.16 -7.88 0.95
C ILE A 111 3.88 -6.98 1.93
N THR A 112 4.16 -7.51 3.12
CA THR A 112 5.08 -6.85 4.06
C THR A 112 6.44 -7.53 4.00
N PHE A 113 7.51 -6.76 3.85
CA PHE A 113 8.89 -7.20 3.98
C PHE A 113 9.43 -6.80 5.35
N GLY A 114 10.00 -7.74 6.09
CA GLY A 114 10.69 -7.48 7.35
C GLY A 114 12.12 -8.02 7.32
N GLY A 115 12.99 -7.53 8.20
CA GLY A 115 14.41 -7.92 8.17
C GLY A 115 15.17 -7.14 7.10
N LYS A 116 16.08 -7.78 6.37
CA LYS A 116 16.84 -7.16 5.27
C LYS A 116 17.16 -8.16 4.20
N GLY A 117 17.21 -7.74 2.94
CA GLY A 117 17.59 -8.63 1.86
C GLY A 117 17.51 -8.02 0.46
N THR A 118 17.75 -8.87 -0.53
CA THR A 118 17.65 -8.52 -1.95
C THR A 118 16.49 -9.31 -2.56
N VAL A 119 15.63 -8.65 -3.32
CA VAL A 119 14.55 -9.27 -4.09
C VAL A 119 14.88 -9.16 -5.58
N VAL A 120 14.77 -10.28 -6.30
CA VAL A 120 15.02 -10.37 -7.74
C VAL A 120 13.73 -10.77 -8.47
N LEU A 121 13.21 -9.88 -9.32
CA LEU A 121 12.04 -10.15 -10.15
C LEU A 121 12.44 -10.98 -11.37
N LYS A 122 11.86 -12.17 -11.49
CA LYS A 122 12.03 -13.06 -12.66
C LYS A 122 11.00 -12.79 -13.76
N ASN A 123 9.88 -12.18 -13.41
CA ASN A 123 8.79 -11.85 -14.33
C ASN A 123 8.30 -10.42 -14.11
N ASP A 124 7.66 -9.83 -15.12
CA ASP A 124 6.86 -8.62 -14.93
C ASP A 124 5.75 -8.89 -13.92
N VAL A 125 5.62 -8.01 -12.93
CA VAL A 125 4.65 -8.16 -11.85
C VAL A 125 3.56 -7.10 -11.99
N VAL A 126 2.31 -7.57 -12.11
CA VAL A 126 1.12 -6.71 -12.04
C VAL A 126 0.38 -7.08 -10.77
N GLN A 127 0.59 -6.35 -9.69
CA GLN A 127 0.07 -6.70 -8.37
C GLN A 127 -1.37 -6.23 -8.13
N GLY A 128 -1.96 -5.47 -9.06
CA GLY A 128 -3.31 -4.93 -8.88
C GLY A 128 -3.33 -3.87 -7.78
N ALA A 129 -4.28 -3.96 -6.85
CA ALA A 129 -4.38 -3.05 -5.70
C ALA A 129 -3.39 -3.35 -4.57
N GLY A 130 -2.71 -4.50 -4.63
CA GLY A 130 -1.75 -4.90 -3.60
C GLY A 130 -0.51 -4.00 -3.56
N SER A 131 -0.12 -3.60 -2.36
CA SER A 131 1.01 -2.72 -2.06
C SER A 131 2.20 -3.48 -1.45
N LEU A 132 3.36 -2.81 -1.41
CA LEU A 132 4.57 -3.33 -0.76
C LEU A 132 4.93 -2.46 0.44
N THR A 133 4.96 -3.06 1.63
CA THR A 133 5.41 -2.38 2.86
C THR A 133 6.77 -2.90 3.29
N PHE A 134 7.74 -2.01 3.47
CA PHE A 134 9.10 -2.35 3.91
C PHE A 134 9.32 -1.91 5.37
N ASN A 135 9.45 -2.89 6.26
CA ASN A 135 9.88 -2.80 7.65
C ASN A 135 11.36 -3.22 7.79
N GLY A 136 12.18 -2.82 6.81
CA GLY A 136 13.50 -3.37 6.61
C GLY A 136 14.24 -2.71 5.45
N ASP A 137 15.55 -2.87 5.43
CA ASP A 137 16.40 -2.36 4.34
C ASP A 137 16.48 -3.38 3.21
N TYR A 138 16.17 -2.93 2.00
CA TYR A 138 16.07 -3.83 0.85
C TYR A 138 16.70 -3.26 -0.41
N THR A 139 17.21 -4.17 -1.24
CA THR A 139 17.41 -3.91 -2.67
C THR A 139 16.39 -4.71 -3.46
N VAL A 140 15.69 -4.07 -4.39
CA VAL A 140 14.74 -4.72 -5.30
C VAL A 140 15.20 -4.46 -6.72
N ARG A 141 15.48 -5.53 -7.46
CA ARG A 141 16.04 -5.43 -8.81
C ARG A 141 15.37 -6.41 -9.79
N PRO A 142 15.31 -6.07 -11.08
CA PRO A 142 14.94 -7.02 -12.11
C PRO A 142 16.09 -8.02 -12.35
N GLU A 143 15.78 -9.19 -12.89
CA GLU A 143 16.81 -10.07 -13.47
C GLU A 143 17.35 -9.51 -14.79
N GLY A 144 16.49 -8.87 -15.57
CA GLY A 144 16.81 -8.15 -16.80
C GLY A 144 16.12 -6.79 -16.81
N ASN A 145 14.96 -6.71 -17.45
CA ASN A 145 14.17 -5.48 -17.62
C ASN A 145 12.73 -5.61 -17.10
N GLN A 146 12.49 -6.56 -16.18
CA GLN A 146 11.17 -6.77 -15.61
C GLN A 146 10.64 -5.50 -14.94
N THR A 147 9.33 -5.35 -15.00
CA THR A 147 8.58 -4.21 -14.46
C THR A 147 7.75 -4.62 -13.25
N TRP A 148 7.38 -3.64 -12.44
CA TRP A 148 6.40 -3.82 -11.37
C TRP A 148 5.39 -2.67 -11.36
N VAL A 149 4.12 -3.02 -11.22
CA VAL A 149 3.01 -2.08 -10.98
C VAL A 149 2.09 -2.62 -9.89
N GLY A 150 1.54 -1.74 -9.06
CA GLY A 150 0.70 -2.13 -7.93
C GLY A 150 0.16 -0.94 -7.13
N GLY A 151 -0.41 -1.20 -5.95
CA GLY A 151 -1.04 -0.19 -5.09
C GLY A 151 -0.07 0.84 -4.50
N GLY A 152 1.24 0.58 -4.59
CA GLY A 152 2.31 1.49 -4.18
C GLY A 152 3.34 0.84 -3.26
N ILE A 153 4.32 1.65 -2.86
CA ILE A 153 5.41 1.28 -1.95
C ILE A 153 5.32 2.13 -0.69
N ILE A 154 5.36 1.48 0.46
CA ILE A 154 5.48 2.09 1.78
C ILE A 154 6.84 1.72 2.34
N VAL A 155 7.72 2.70 2.55
CA VAL A 155 8.97 2.47 3.31
C VAL A 155 8.80 3.10 4.67
N ASN A 156 8.81 2.28 5.72
CA ASN A 156 8.62 2.75 7.07
C ASN A 156 9.86 3.48 7.62
N ASP A 157 9.65 4.22 8.71
CA ASP A 157 10.66 5.11 9.29
C ASP A 157 11.96 4.36 9.63
N GLY A 158 13.10 5.02 9.43
CA GLY A 158 14.41 4.42 9.69
C GLY A 158 14.88 3.37 8.67
N HIS A 159 14.13 3.12 7.60
CA HIS A 159 14.50 2.15 6.55
C HIS A 159 14.80 2.79 5.20
N ARG A 160 15.60 2.08 4.39
CA ARG A 160 15.97 2.46 3.02
C ARG A 160 15.74 1.32 2.05
N VAL A 161 15.10 1.61 0.93
CA VAL A 161 14.92 0.67 -0.18
C VAL A 161 15.58 1.21 -1.43
N ASP A 162 16.50 0.43 -2.00
CA ASP A 162 17.06 0.64 -3.33
C ASP A 162 16.17 -0.06 -4.36
N TRP A 163 15.46 0.72 -5.16
CA TRP A 163 14.47 0.26 -6.13
C TRP A 163 14.98 0.44 -7.55
N MET A 164 15.34 -0.67 -8.18
CA MET A 164 15.94 -0.71 -9.53
C MET A 164 14.97 -1.24 -10.59
N VAL A 165 13.69 -1.37 -10.26
CA VAL A 165 12.66 -1.94 -11.14
C VAL A 165 11.87 -0.80 -11.81
N ASN A 166 11.71 -0.85 -13.13
CA ASN A 166 10.95 0.15 -13.88
C ASN A 166 9.43 -0.07 -13.73
N GLY A 167 8.66 0.99 -13.95
CA GLY A 167 7.20 0.94 -14.05
C GLY A 167 6.73 0.70 -15.49
N LEU A 168 5.43 0.90 -15.73
CA LEU A 168 4.82 0.83 -17.06
C LEU A 168 4.25 2.19 -17.48
N ALA A 169 4.22 2.44 -18.79
CA ALA A 169 3.60 3.63 -19.36
C ALA A 169 2.13 3.76 -18.92
N GLY A 170 1.74 4.96 -18.47
CA GLY A 170 0.38 5.22 -17.99
C GLY A 170 0.10 4.75 -16.55
N ASP A 171 1.09 4.18 -15.86
CA ASP A 171 1.04 3.89 -14.43
C ASP A 171 1.81 4.94 -13.61
N ALA A 172 1.46 5.08 -12.34
CA ALA A 172 2.16 5.93 -11.39
C ALA A 172 2.58 5.14 -10.16
N LEU A 173 3.88 5.08 -9.88
CA LEU A 173 4.38 4.53 -8.64
C LEU A 173 4.00 5.46 -7.48
N HIS A 174 3.23 4.97 -6.53
CA HIS A 174 2.86 5.73 -5.33
C HIS A 174 3.81 5.38 -4.18
N LYS A 175 4.62 6.34 -3.71
CA LYS A 175 5.49 6.16 -2.53
C LYS A 175 4.96 6.89 -1.32
N THR A 176 4.75 6.16 -0.22
CA THR A 176 4.42 6.71 1.10
C THR A 176 5.31 6.16 2.22
N GLY A 177 5.06 6.54 3.48
CA GLY A 177 5.92 6.20 4.61
C GLY A 177 7.13 7.12 4.74
N LYS A 178 7.72 7.15 5.95
CA LYS A 178 8.78 8.11 6.34
C LYS A 178 10.20 7.68 5.94
N GLY A 179 10.38 6.43 5.53
CA GLY A 179 11.66 5.92 5.07
C GLY A 179 11.97 6.31 3.63
N THR A 180 13.19 6.00 3.22
CA THR A 180 13.77 6.44 1.94
C THR A 180 13.56 5.40 0.84
N LEU A 181 13.10 5.84 -0.33
CA LEU A 181 13.10 5.04 -1.55
C LEU A 181 14.08 5.68 -2.54
N VAL A 182 15.14 4.95 -2.86
CA VAL A 182 16.13 5.37 -3.87
C VAL A 182 15.78 4.69 -5.18
N VAL A 183 15.40 5.46 -6.19
CA VAL A 183 15.05 4.92 -7.50
C VAL A 183 16.32 4.91 -8.37
N ALA A 184 16.75 3.71 -8.76
CA ALA A 184 18.00 3.47 -9.48
C ALA A 184 17.80 2.42 -10.60
N GLY A 185 16.66 2.48 -11.30
CA GLY A 185 16.41 1.66 -12.48
C GLY A 185 17.36 2.00 -13.62
N SER A 186 17.64 1.04 -14.50
CA SER A 186 18.43 1.25 -15.72
C SER A 186 17.53 1.49 -16.93
N GLY A 187 17.98 2.36 -17.85
CA GLY A 187 17.24 2.70 -19.06
C GLY A 187 16.08 3.67 -18.79
N GLU A 188 15.30 3.97 -19.83
CA GLU A 188 14.15 4.86 -19.72
C GLU A 188 13.02 4.15 -18.94
N ASN A 189 12.58 4.77 -17.84
CA ASN A 189 11.41 4.32 -17.10
C ASN A 189 10.15 5.01 -17.66
N PRO A 190 9.25 4.29 -18.33
CA PRO A 190 8.07 4.91 -18.96
C PRO A 190 6.95 5.24 -17.96
N GLY A 191 7.06 4.79 -16.71
CA GLY A 191 6.10 5.09 -15.65
C GLY A 191 6.34 6.44 -14.98
N THR A 192 5.33 6.95 -14.28
CA THR A 192 5.43 8.20 -13.50
C THR A 192 5.61 7.92 -12.01
N LEU A 193 5.99 8.92 -11.21
CA LEU A 193 6.20 8.79 -9.75
C LEU A 193 5.37 9.83 -8.98
N ASN A 194 4.51 9.35 -8.08
CA ASN A 194 3.74 10.16 -7.13
C ASN A 194 4.27 9.97 -5.71
N THR A 195 4.52 11.07 -5.01
CA THR A 195 5.23 11.08 -3.74
C THR A 195 4.37 11.66 -2.62
N GLY A 196 4.26 10.95 -1.49
CA GLY A 196 3.48 11.37 -0.32
C GLY A 196 4.20 11.07 1.00
N GLY A 197 4.89 12.05 1.58
CA GLY A 197 5.65 11.92 2.83
C GLY A 197 6.74 12.98 2.98
N ARG A 198 7.25 13.23 4.20
CA ARG A 198 8.37 14.16 4.47
C ARG A 198 9.69 13.37 4.54
N ASN A 199 10.41 13.26 3.41
CA ASN A 199 11.88 13.24 3.25
C ASN A 199 12.37 12.36 2.07
N GLY A 200 13.32 12.92 1.30
CA GLY A 200 14.41 12.21 0.61
C GLY A 200 14.06 11.40 -0.64
N TYR A 201 13.97 12.06 -1.79
CA TYR A 201 14.18 11.43 -3.10
C TYR A 201 15.59 11.76 -3.59
N SER A 202 16.32 10.76 -4.07
CA SER A 202 17.52 10.95 -4.89
C SER A 202 17.45 9.93 -6.03
N GLY A 203 17.28 10.42 -7.25
CA GLY A 203 17.34 9.62 -8.48
C GLY A 203 18.13 10.38 -9.53
N THR A 204 18.89 9.66 -10.35
CA THR A 204 19.56 10.20 -11.53
C THR A 204 18.57 10.30 -12.68
N GLU A 205 18.32 11.52 -13.15
CA GLU A 205 17.81 11.74 -14.50
C GLU A 205 18.92 11.34 -15.47
N GLY A 206 18.64 10.38 -16.35
CA GLY A 206 19.49 9.97 -17.47
C GLY A 206 18.64 9.87 -18.71
#